data_AF-A0A9N9N0G8-F1
#
_entry.id   AF-A0A9N9N0G8-F1
#
_cell.length_a   1.000
_cell.length_b   1.000
_cell.length_c   1.000
_cell.angle_alpha   90.00
_cell.angle_beta   90.00
_cell.angle_gamma   90.00
#
_symmetry.space_group_name_H-M   'P 1'
#
loop_
_entity.id
_entity.type
_entity.pdbx_description
1 polymer ?
#
loop_
_entity_poly.entity_id
_entity_poly.type
_entity_poly.pdbx_seq_one_letter_code
_entity_poly.pdbx_strand_id
1 'polypeptide(L)'
;MNYRIYNIERVESSDGPIHLVRLRRPLVPGETPVSHLVESSVWKSIPLYERERLMSTPKGFWMVYSDFQRSFSRLEMVHLDAETSRAEPSLTEKHKWQMKMHQGGWRRGVSAGGCRNYVSELINNQILLIEIKN
;
A
#
# COMPACT_ATOMS: atom_id res chain seq x y z
N MET A 1 -12.72 1.06 10.45
CA MET A 1 -12.05 2.37 10.36
C MET A 1 -10.87 2.21 9.42
N ASN A 2 -10.74 3.07 8.40
CA ASN A 2 -9.71 2.90 7.36
C ASN A 2 -8.47 3.71 7.72
N TYR A 3 -7.30 3.08 7.58
CA TYR A 3 -6.00 3.70 7.77
C TYR A 3 -5.31 3.80 6.41
N ARG A 4 -4.55 4.88 6.21
CA ARG A 4 -3.72 5.09 5.03
C ARG A 4 -2.26 4.90 5.40
N ILE A 5 -1.55 4.10 4.62
CA ILE A 5 -0.09 4.00 4.68
C ILE A 5 0.49 5.20 3.93
N TYR A 6 1.36 5.95 4.60
CA TYR A 6 2.04 7.12 4.03
C TYR A 6 3.49 6.83 3.67
N ASN A 7 4.19 6.10 4.52
CA ASN A 7 5.58 5.75 4.30
C ASN A 7 5.94 4.42 4.96
N ILE A 8 6.99 3.79 4.46
CA ILE A 8 7.63 2.64 5.08
C ILE A 8 9.13 2.95 5.05
N GLU A 9 9.76 2.91 6.22
CA GLU A 9 11.17 3.26 6.37
C GLU A 9 11.89 2.17 7.16
N ARG A 10 13.12 1.87 6.74
CA ARG A 10 14.07 1.08 7.51
C ARG A 10 14.97 2.03 8.27
N VAL A 11 15.06 1.85 9.58
CA VAL A 11 15.92 2.64 10.46
C VAL A 11 16.90 1.72 11.18
N GLU A 12 18.12 2.21 11.39
CA GLU A 12 19.13 1.47 12.14
C GLU A 12 18.99 1.79 13.63
N SER A 13 18.84 0.75 14.46
CA SER A 13 18.78 0.83 15.92
C SER A 13 19.99 0.17 16.55
N SER A 14 20.18 0.36 17.86
CA SER A 14 21.23 -0.33 18.62
C SER A 14 21.10 -1.86 18.57
N ASP A 15 19.89 -2.39 18.40
CA ASP A 15 19.60 -3.82 18.36
C ASP A 15 19.49 -4.37 16.92
N GLY A 16 19.81 -3.53 15.92
CA GLY A 16 19.76 -3.86 14.50
C GLY A 16 18.70 -3.08 13.71
N PRO A 17 18.50 -3.42 12.43
CA PRO A 17 17.57 -2.68 11.57
C PRO A 17 16.11 -2.97 11.91
N ILE A 18 15.31 -1.90 11.98
CA ILE A 18 13.87 -1.96 12.26
C ILE A 18 13.10 -1.35 11.10
N HIS A 19 12.00 -1.99 10.71
CA HIS A 19 11.07 -1.45 9.72
C HIS A 19 9.90 -0.75 10.42
N LEU A 20 9.71 0.52 10.10
CA LEU A 20 8.62 1.35 10.60
C LEU A 20 7.63 1.63 9.48
N VAL A 21 6.35 1.53 9.81
CA VAL A 21 5.23 1.89 8.93
C VAL A 21 4.58 3.14 9.46
N ARG A 22 4.42 4.14 8.58
CA ARG A 22 3.71 5.38 8.91
C ARG A 22 2.26 5.27 8.49
N LEU A 23 1.37 5.35 9.46
CA LEU A 23 -0.07 5.25 9.27
C LEU A 23 -0.74 6.58 9.58
N ARG A 24 -1.83 6.87 8.89
CA ARG A 24 -2.72 7.98 9.24
C ARG A 24 -4.16 7.51 9.19
N ARG A 25 -4.94 8.01 10.14
CA ARG A 25 -6.39 7.96 10.11
C ARG A 25 -6.98 9.36 10.27
N PRO A 26 -8.24 9.57 9.89
CA PRO A 26 -8.98 10.76 10.30
C PRO A 26 -9.00 10.85 11.83
N LEU A 27 -8.73 12.05 12.35
CA LEU A 27 -8.86 12.36 13.77
C LEU A 27 -10.31 12.75 14.06
N VAL A 28 -10.81 12.35 15.21
CA VAL A 28 -12.11 12.80 15.72
C VAL A 28 -11.91 14.15 16.43
N PRO A 29 -12.89 15.08 16.40
CA PRO A 29 -12.79 16.32 17.17
C PRO A 29 -12.48 16.05 18.66
N GLY A 30 -11.46 16.73 19.20
CA GLY A 30 -11.00 16.54 20.58
C GLY A 30 -9.94 15.45 20.77
N GLU A 31 -9.58 14.72 19.72
CA GLU A 31 -8.54 13.69 19.78
C GLU A 31 -7.13 14.27 19.62
N THR A 32 -6.23 13.89 20.50
CA THR A 32 -4.81 14.25 20.41
C THR A 32 -4.10 13.37 19.38
N PRO A 33 -3.36 13.98 18.42
CA PRO A 33 -2.54 13.22 17.50
C PRO A 33 -1.46 12.45 18.25
N VAL A 34 -1.41 11.14 18.03
CA VAL A 34 -0.27 10.32 18.46
C VAL A 34 0.81 10.41 17.40
N SER A 35 2.07 10.42 17.81
CA SER A 35 3.22 10.52 16.92
C SER A 35 3.87 9.17 16.60
N HIS A 36 3.83 8.23 17.55
CA HIS A 36 4.27 6.85 17.36
C HIS A 36 3.55 5.90 18.33
N LEU A 37 3.37 4.67 17.89
CA LEU A 37 2.92 3.50 18.65
C LEU A 37 4.03 2.45 18.58
N VAL A 38 5.21 2.81 19.10
CA VAL A 38 6.38 1.95 19.20
C VAL A 38 6.66 1.76 20.69
N GLU A 39 6.97 0.54 21.11
CA GLU A 39 7.31 0.26 22.50
C GLU A 39 8.47 1.16 22.98
N SER A 40 8.42 1.63 24.22
CA SER A 40 9.40 2.62 24.72
C SER A 40 10.85 2.13 24.64
N SER A 41 11.09 0.84 24.88
CA SER A 41 12.39 0.17 24.75
C SER A 41 12.93 0.28 23.32
N VAL A 42 12.12 -0.18 22.36
CA VAL A 42 12.41 -0.13 20.93
C VAL A 42 12.59 1.31 20.45
N TRP A 43 11.73 2.24 20.87
CA TRP A 43 11.85 3.64 20.47
C TRP A 43 13.16 4.25 20.97
N LYS A 44 13.58 3.96 22.20
CA LYS A 44 14.85 4.46 22.76
C LYS A 44 16.09 3.86 22.09
N SER A 45 15.99 2.67 21.49
CA SER A 45 17.08 2.05 20.71
C SER A 45 17.40 2.80 19.40
N ILE A 46 16.47 3.64 18.92
CA ILE A 46 16.67 4.46 17.72
C ILE A 46 17.48 5.72 18.10
N PRO A 47 18.55 6.07 17.35
CA PRO A 47 19.32 7.28 17.59
C PRO A 47 18.45 8.54 17.67
N LEU A 48 18.82 9.50 18.53
CA LEU A 48 18.00 10.69 18.77
C LEU A 48 17.74 11.48 17.49
N TYR A 49 18.76 11.67 16.64
CA TYR A 49 18.62 12.40 15.38
C TYR A 49 17.63 11.72 14.40
N GLU A 50 17.59 10.38 14.37
CA GLU A 50 16.62 9.63 13.56
C GLU A 50 15.21 9.78 14.14
N ARG A 51 15.05 9.74 15.47
CA ARG A 51 13.76 9.99 16.12
C ARG A 51 13.23 11.38 15.79
N GLU A 52 14.06 12.40 15.86
CA GLU A 52 13.69 13.78 15.51
C GLU A 52 13.27 13.88 14.03
N ARG A 53 14.02 13.23 13.13
CA ARG A 53 13.67 13.14 11.70
C ARG A 53 12.31 12.47 11.48
N LEU A 54 12.05 11.33 12.11
CA LEU A 54 10.78 10.61 12.02
C LEU A 54 9.61 11.46 12.55
N MET A 55 9.84 12.23 13.61
CA MET A 55 8.87 13.09 14.28
C MET A 55 8.63 14.43 13.58
N SER A 56 9.51 14.84 12.66
CA SER A 56 9.44 16.14 11.96
C SER A 56 8.14 16.37 11.20
N THR A 57 7.50 15.29 10.76
CA THR A 57 6.25 15.37 9.99
C THR A 57 5.06 15.22 10.93
N PRO A 58 4.09 16.16 10.93
CA PRO A 58 2.98 16.15 11.88
C PRO A 58 1.83 15.21 11.49
N LYS A 59 1.90 14.55 10.33
CA LYS A 59 0.80 13.75 9.77
C LYS A 59 0.98 12.27 10.09
N GLY A 60 0.05 11.70 10.86
CA GLY A 60 0.03 10.27 11.17
C GLY A 60 1.05 9.88 12.25
N PHE A 61 1.12 8.58 12.51
CA PHE A 61 1.97 7.99 13.54
C PHE A 61 2.80 6.83 13.00
N TRP A 62 3.96 6.60 13.61
CA TRP A 62 4.82 5.47 13.31
C TRP A 62 4.44 4.23 14.10
N MET A 63 4.56 3.05 13.50
CA MET A 63 4.35 1.75 14.13
C MET A 63 5.43 0.78 13.65
N VAL A 64 5.85 -0.16 14.49
CA VAL A 64 6.75 -1.24 14.06
C VAL A 64 6.01 -2.14 13.06
N TYR A 65 6.68 -2.57 11.99
CA TYR A 65 6.08 -3.41 10.95
C TYR A 65 5.45 -4.70 11.50
N SER A 66 6.08 -5.34 12.50
CA SER A 66 5.53 -6.54 13.13
C SER A 66 4.21 -6.28 13.89
N ASP A 67 4.06 -5.11 14.50
CA ASP A 67 2.81 -4.69 15.14
C ASP A 67 1.75 -4.32 14.11
N PHE A 68 2.17 -3.74 12.97
CA PHE A 68 1.29 -3.52 11.84
C PHE A 68 0.72 -4.84 11.32
N GLN A 69 1.54 -5.86 11.13
CA GLN A 69 1.07 -7.19 10.70
C GLN A 69 0.11 -7.84 11.70
N ARG A 70 0.32 -7.63 13.01
CA ARG A 70 -0.58 -8.12 14.06
C ARG A 70 -1.91 -7.35 14.12
N SER A 71 -1.88 -6.05 13.83
CA SER A 71 -3.04 -5.15 13.97
C SER A 71 -3.93 -5.13 12.72
N PHE A 72 -3.35 -5.34 11.54
CA PHE A 72 -4.03 -5.22 10.26
C PHE A 72 -4.02 -6.55 9.49
N SER A 73 -5.21 -7.12 9.28
CA SER A 73 -5.39 -8.36 8.53
C SER A 73 -5.67 -8.15 7.04
N ARG A 74 -5.99 -6.92 6.63
CA ARG A 74 -6.35 -6.56 5.26
C ARG A 74 -5.58 -5.33 4.82
N LEU A 75 -4.92 -5.46 3.68
CA LEU A 75 -4.28 -4.36 2.96
C LEU A 75 -4.98 -4.19 1.62
N GLU A 76 -5.38 -2.96 1.31
CA GLU A 76 -5.94 -2.61 0.01
C GLU A 76 -4.97 -1.70 -0.72
N MET A 77 -4.65 -2.07 -1.95
CA MET A 77 -3.88 -1.24 -2.87
C MET A 77 -4.82 -0.80 -3.99
N VAL A 78 -5.02 0.50 -4.12
CA VAL A 78 -5.93 1.08 -5.10
C VAL A 78 -5.11 1.82 -6.15
N HIS A 79 -5.28 1.44 -7.41
CA HIS A 79 -4.82 2.24 -8.52
C HIS A 79 -5.73 3.45 -8.68
N LEU A 80 -5.14 4.64 -8.81
CA LEU A 80 -5.86 5.85 -9.17
C LEU A 80 -5.60 6.13 -10.65
N ASP A 81 -6.65 6.54 -11.36
CA ASP A 81 -6.49 7.03 -12.73
C ASP A 81 -5.52 8.23 -12.78
N ALA A 82 -5.09 8.59 -13.99
CA ALA A 82 -4.07 9.61 -14.17
C ALA A 82 -4.49 11.00 -13.65
N GLU A 83 -5.78 11.35 -13.63
CA GLU A 83 -6.27 12.63 -13.16
C GLU A 83 -6.33 12.65 -11.63
N THR A 84 -6.98 11.64 -11.05
CA THR A 84 -7.09 11.44 -9.60
C THR A 84 -5.70 11.31 -8.95
N SER A 85 -4.78 10.59 -9.58
CA SER A 85 -3.39 10.47 -9.10
C SER A 85 -2.64 11.80 -9.12
N ARG A 86 -2.92 12.71 -10.07
CA ARG A 86 -2.30 14.05 -10.11
C ARG A 86 -2.89 14.98 -9.05
N ALA A 87 -4.18 14.81 -8.75
CA ALA A 87 -4.88 15.61 -7.75
C ALA A 87 -4.54 15.21 -6.30
N GLU A 88 -3.97 14.02 -6.07
CA GLU A 88 -3.58 13.54 -4.75
C GLU A 88 -2.16 14.01 -4.38
N PRO A 89 -2.00 14.99 -3.47
CA PRO A 89 -0.70 15.62 -3.22
C PRO A 89 0.34 14.67 -2.62
N SER A 90 -0.08 13.59 -1.95
CA SER A 90 0.85 12.60 -1.40
C SER A 90 1.48 11.67 -2.45
N LEU A 91 1.00 11.71 -3.70
CA LEU A 91 1.52 10.91 -4.81
C LEU A 91 2.38 11.71 -5.79
N THR A 92 2.51 13.04 -5.62
CA THR A 92 3.20 13.94 -6.56
C THR A 92 4.63 13.50 -6.90
N GLU A 93 5.38 12.98 -5.91
CA GLU A 93 6.77 12.53 -6.07
C GLU A 93 6.91 11.01 -6.29
N LYS A 94 5.78 10.29 -6.41
CA LYS A 94 5.78 8.83 -6.55
C LYS A 94 5.72 8.43 -8.02
N HIS A 95 6.31 7.27 -8.32
CA HIS A 95 6.20 6.69 -9.66
C HIS A 95 4.73 6.39 -10.00
N LYS A 96 4.34 6.77 -11.21
CA LYS A 96 2.99 6.52 -11.71
C LYS A 96 2.88 5.09 -12.22
N TRP A 97 1.75 4.47 -11.94
CA TRP A 97 1.39 3.19 -12.53
C TRP A 97 1.13 3.35 -14.02
N GLN A 98 1.60 2.41 -14.82
CA GLN A 98 1.17 2.28 -16.22
C GLN A 98 -0.08 1.40 -16.27
N MET A 99 -1.12 1.88 -16.93
CA MET A 99 -2.38 1.17 -17.09
C MET A 99 -2.69 0.98 -18.57
N LYS A 100 -3.13 -0.23 -18.93
CA LYS A 100 -3.72 -0.53 -20.23
C LYS A 100 -5.07 -1.19 -20.00
N MET A 101 -6.14 -0.61 -20.55
CA MET A 101 -7.49 -1.14 -20.43
C MET A 101 -7.87 -1.91 -21.70
N HIS A 102 -8.46 -3.08 -21.53
CA HIS A 102 -8.99 -3.91 -22.60
C HIS A 102 -10.47 -4.16 -22.34
N GLN A 103 -11.31 -3.86 -23.31
CA GLN A 103 -12.74 -4.12 -23.25
C GLN A 103 -13.07 -5.38 -24.04
N GLY A 104 -13.91 -6.23 -23.46
CA GLY A 104 -14.30 -7.51 -24.02
C GLY A 104 -15.61 -7.99 -23.43
N GLY A 105 -16.17 -9.07 -23.98
CA GLY A 105 -17.43 -9.61 -23.50
C GLY A 105 -17.55 -11.12 -23.72
N TRP A 106 -18.12 -11.81 -22.73
CA TRP A 106 -18.39 -13.24 -22.81
C TRP A 106 -19.77 -13.49 -23.42
N ARG A 107 -19.79 -14.13 -24.58
CA ARG A 107 -21.01 -14.52 -25.30
C ARG A 107 -21.08 -16.04 -25.38
N ARG A 108 -22.23 -16.59 -25.00
CA ARG A 108 -22.48 -18.04 -25.04
C ARG A 108 -22.27 -18.58 -26.46
N GLY A 109 -21.52 -19.68 -26.58
CA GLY A 109 -21.22 -20.32 -27.85
C GLY A 109 -20.22 -19.59 -28.75
N VAL A 110 -19.66 -18.46 -28.29
CA VAL A 110 -18.69 -17.67 -29.06
C VAL A 110 -17.43 -17.39 -28.25
N SER A 111 -17.56 -16.71 -27.11
CA SER A 111 -16.42 -16.25 -26.32
C SER A 111 -16.44 -16.65 -24.84
N ALA A 112 -17.48 -17.37 -24.40
CA ALA A 112 -17.66 -17.85 -23.03
C ALA A 112 -17.16 -19.30 -22.87
N GLY A 113 -15.85 -19.52 -23.00
CA GLY A 113 -15.22 -20.84 -22.96
C GLY A 113 -15.03 -21.46 -21.57
N GLY A 114 -15.27 -20.69 -20.50
CA GLY A 114 -15.12 -21.17 -19.13
C GLY A 114 -13.66 -21.15 -18.62
N CYS A 115 -13.44 -21.69 -17.42
CA CYS A 115 -12.10 -21.78 -16.83
C CYS A 115 -11.34 -23.03 -17.30
N ARG A 116 -10.12 -23.25 -16.78
CA ARG A 116 -9.24 -24.36 -17.17
C ARG A 116 -9.86 -25.76 -17.02
N ASN A 117 -10.91 -25.91 -16.23
CA ASN A 117 -11.62 -27.18 -16.05
C ASN A 117 -12.44 -27.60 -17.28
N TYR A 118 -12.66 -26.69 -18.25
CA TYR A 118 -13.46 -26.89 -19.47
C TYR A 118 -12.54 -26.88 -20.70
N VAL A 119 -11.71 -27.90 -20.85
CA VAL A 119 -10.61 -27.92 -21.83
C VAL A 119 -11.09 -27.81 -23.28
N SER A 120 -12.23 -28.42 -23.61
CA SER A 120 -12.83 -28.37 -24.96
C SER A 120 -13.32 -26.97 -25.34
N GLU A 121 -13.86 -26.20 -24.38
CA GLU A 121 -14.40 -24.87 -24.65
C GLU A 121 -13.40 -23.73 -24.37
N LEU A 122 -12.31 -23.99 -23.64
CA LEU A 122 -11.32 -22.98 -23.22
C LEU A 122 -10.75 -22.16 -24.40
N ILE A 123 -10.59 -22.79 -25.57
CA ILE A 123 -10.07 -22.16 -26.79
C ILE A 123 -10.92 -20.99 -27.29
N ASN A 124 -12.20 -20.93 -26.89
CA ASN A 124 -13.12 -19.88 -27.29
C ASN A 124 -12.94 -18.61 -26.45
N ASN A 125 -12.15 -18.62 -25.38
CA ASN A 125 -11.96 -17.43 -24.55
C ASN A 125 -11.22 -16.32 -25.28
N GLN A 126 -11.47 -15.08 -24.84
CA GLN A 126 -10.69 -13.92 -25.28
C GLN A 126 -9.26 -14.01 -24.69
N ILE A 127 -8.24 -13.79 -25.53
CA ILE A 127 -6.83 -13.86 -25.14
C ILE A 127 -6.22 -12.46 -25.16
N LEU A 128 -5.48 -12.12 -24.10
CA LEU A 128 -4.72 -10.88 -24.01
C LEU A 128 -3.21 -11.20 -23.95
N LEU A 129 -2.46 -10.71 -24.93
CA LEU A 129 -1.00 -10.75 -24.91
C LEU A 129 -0.45 -9.58 -24.07
N ILE A 130 0.36 -9.89 -23.07
CA ILE A 130 1.07 -8.92 -22.24
C ILE A 130 2.57 -9.12 -22.47
N GLU A 131 3.25 -8.06 -22.92
CA GLU A 131 4.70 -8.03 -23.06
C GLU A 131 5.32 -7.43 -21.80
N ILE A 132 6.22 -8.17 -21.14
CA ILE A 132 6.97 -7.69 -19.99
C ILE A 132 8.35 -7.30 -20.50
N LYS A 133 8.64 -6.00 -20.47
CA LYS A 133 9.98 -5.48 -20.79
C LYS A 133 10.81 -5.48 -19.51
N ASN A 134 11.93 -6.21 -19.54
CA ASN A 134 12.94 -6.20 -18.47
C ASN A 134 13.86 -4.99 -18.62
#